data_AF-A0AA95EWR5-F1
#
_entry.id   AF-A0AA95EWR5-F1
#
_cell.length_a   1.000
_cell.length_b   1.000
_cell.length_c   1.000
_cell.angle_alpha   90.00
_cell.angle_beta   90.00
_cell.angle_gamma   90.00
#
_symmetry.space_group_name_H-M   'P 1'
#
loop_
_entity.id
_entity.type
_entity.pdbx_description
1 polymer ?
#
loop_
_entity_poly.entity_id
_entity_poly.type
_entity_poly.pdbx_seq_one_letter_code
_entity_poly.pdbx_strand_id
1 'polypeptide(L)'
;MSDQMLIETYKDDLQKYSPEQLRYKAEQRVWSIGQMYDHLILVALEYLDNVETCKAADVKQPLGKTEAGEELFSLGGFPPVKIKLPDHLDLPSNSESKEELTVGLDQLQQKMMEWEDKVDTVNPDYKVVHNGFGWLNAREWFDLIGMHFRHHLRQKDELEQRLGL
;
A
#
# COMPACT_ATOMS: atom_id res chain seq x y z
N MET A 1 -15.59 4.12 4.93
CA MET A 1 -14.65 3.32 5.75
C MET A 1 -13.37 4.14 5.81
N SER A 2 -12.84 4.45 7.00
CA SER A 2 -11.53 5.12 7.10
C SER A 2 -10.43 4.13 6.73
N ASP A 3 -9.24 4.63 6.40
CA ASP A 3 -8.09 3.79 6.06
C ASP A 3 -7.70 2.86 7.23
N GLN A 4 -7.83 3.36 8.46
CA GLN A 4 -7.64 2.56 9.68
C GLN A 4 -8.61 1.38 9.77
N MET A 5 -9.90 1.60 9.49
CA MET A 5 -10.90 0.52 9.48
C MET A 5 -10.63 -0.50 8.37
N LEU A 6 -10.08 -0.04 7.23
CA LEU A 6 -9.72 -0.92 6.13
C LEU A 6 -8.57 -1.84 6.52
N ILE A 7 -7.51 -1.29 7.12
CA ILE A 7 -6.36 -2.08 7.60
C ILE A 7 -6.79 -3.08 8.69
N GLU A 8 -7.68 -2.68 9.61
CA GLU A 8 -8.27 -3.61 10.58
C GLU A 8 -9.06 -4.75 9.90
N THR A 9 -9.80 -4.46 8.83
CA THR A 9 -10.49 -5.51 8.06
C THR A 9 -9.48 -6.49 7.45
N TYR A 10 -8.35 -6.00 6.91
CA TYR A 10 -7.28 -6.87 6.42
C TYR A 10 -6.65 -7.72 7.54
N LYS A 11 -6.48 -7.17 8.74
CA LYS A 11 -5.98 -7.91 9.92
C LYS A 11 -6.95 -9.02 10.34
N ASP A 12 -8.24 -8.72 10.42
CA ASP A 12 -9.29 -9.69 10.74
C ASP A 12 -9.37 -10.81 9.69
N ASP A 13 -9.27 -10.46 8.41
CA ASP A 13 -9.28 -11.42 7.32
C ASP A 13 -8.03 -12.32 7.33
N LEU A 14 -6.85 -11.76 7.64
CA LEU A 14 -5.61 -12.51 7.74
C LEU A 14 -5.70 -13.66 8.75
N GLN A 15 -6.44 -13.47 9.84
CA GLN A 15 -6.63 -14.51 10.86
C GLN A 15 -7.42 -15.72 10.34
N LYS A 16 -8.28 -15.53 9.33
CA LYS A 16 -9.15 -16.57 8.78
C LYS A 16 -8.41 -17.55 7.87
N TYR A 17 -7.28 -17.17 7.28
CA TYR A 17 -6.56 -18.03 6.34
C TYR A 17 -5.65 -19.05 7.06
N SER A 18 -5.57 -20.28 6.57
CA SER A 18 -4.54 -21.23 7.02
C SER A 18 -3.16 -20.89 6.43
N PRO A 19 -2.06 -21.37 7.03
CA PRO A 19 -0.73 -21.23 6.43
C PRO A 19 -0.64 -21.76 4.99
N GLU A 20 -1.35 -22.84 4.68
CA GLU A 20 -1.42 -23.42 3.33
C GLU A 20 -2.17 -22.51 2.36
N GLN A 21 -3.28 -21.90 2.80
CA GLN A 21 -4.04 -20.95 2.01
C GLN A 21 -3.23 -19.68 1.69
N LEU A 22 -2.46 -19.17 2.66
CA LEU A 22 -1.57 -18.03 2.44
C LEU A 22 -0.49 -18.31 1.39
N ARG A 23 0.00 -19.56 1.32
CA ARG A 23 1.06 -19.96 0.38
C ARG A 23 0.56 -20.44 -0.97
N TYR A 24 -0.74 -20.74 -1.09
CA TYR A 24 -1.32 -21.31 -2.30
C TYR A 24 -1.17 -20.37 -3.50
N LYS A 25 -0.63 -20.89 -4.60
CA LYS A 25 -0.58 -20.22 -5.90
C LYS A 25 -1.38 -21.05 -6.90
N ALA A 26 -2.41 -20.44 -7.48
CA ALA A 26 -3.18 -21.08 -8.55
C ALA A 26 -2.33 -21.32 -9.82
N GLU A 27 -1.42 -20.38 -10.12
CA GLU A 27 -0.52 -20.41 -11.27
C GLU A 27 0.80 -19.74 -10.91
N GLN A 28 1.88 -20.04 -11.65
CA GLN A 28 3.22 -19.50 -11.37
C GLN A 28 3.24 -17.96 -11.29
N ARG A 29 2.49 -17.29 -12.18
CA ARG A 29 2.44 -15.82 -12.31
C ARG A 29 1.31 -15.14 -11.52
N VAL A 30 0.51 -15.91 -10.79
CA VAL A 30 -0.57 -15.37 -9.95
C VAL A 30 -0.07 -15.35 -8.52
N TRP A 31 -0.22 -14.20 -7.86
CA TRP A 31 0.14 -14.07 -6.45
C TRP A 31 -0.66 -15.01 -5.56
N SER A 32 -0.07 -15.46 -4.48
CA SER A 32 -0.83 -16.01 -3.36
C SER A 32 -1.46 -14.87 -2.55
N ILE A 33 -2.36 -15.20 -1.61
CA ILE A 33 -2.85 -14.21 -0.64
C ILE A 33 -1.67 -13.69 0.20
N GLY A 34 -0.75 -14.55 0.63
CA GLY A 34 0.44 -14.13 1.40
C GLY A 34 1.30 -13.11 0.65
N GLN A 35 1.53 -13.32 -0.66
CA GLN A 35 2.24 -12.36 -1.52
C GLN A 35 1.54 -11.01 -1.65
N MET A 36 0.21 -11.01 -1.73
CA MET A 36 -0.56 -9.77 -1.76
C MET A 36 -0.44 -9.01 -0.44
N TYR A 37 -0.49 -9.69 0.71
CA TYR A 37 -0.30 -9.04 2.01
C TYR A 37 1.12 -8.51 2.20
N ASP A 38 2.14 -9.28 1.82
CA ASP A 38 3.55 -8.84 1.84
C ASP A 38 3.73 -7.56 1.02
N HIS A 39 3.18 -7.52 -0.20
CA HIS A 39 3.18 -6.33 -1.05
C HIS A 39 2.50 -5.13 -0.37
N LEU A 40 1.28 -5.32 0.15
CA LEU A 40 0.51 -4.28 0.84
C LEU A 40 1.29 -3.64 1.98
N ILE A 41 1.95 -4.47 2.80
CA ILE A 41 2.72 -4.02 3.96
C ILE A 41 3.96 -3.27 3.52
N LEU A 42 4.79 -3.87 2.66
CA LEU A 42 6.07 -3.30 2.27
C LEU A 42 5.92 -1.96 1.54
N VAL A 43 4.99 -1.88 0.58
CA VAL A 43 4.74 -0.65 -0.19
C VAL A 43 4.18 0.45 0.70
N ALA A 44 3.28 0.13 1.62
CA ALA A 44 2.73 1.14 2.53
C ALA A 44 3.74 1.65 3.55
N LEU A 45 4.65 0.79 4.03
CA LEU A 45 5.78 1.21 4.85
C LEU A 45 6.74 2.12 4.07
N GLU A 46 7.03 1.79 2.80
CA GLU A 46 7.81 2.67 1.92
C GLU A 46 7.13 4.05 1.74
N TYR A 47 5.80 4.10 1.64
CA TYR A 47 5.08 5.38 1.57
C TYR A 47 5.26 6.20 2.85
N LEU A 48 5.22 5.57 4.03
CA LEU A 48 5.50 6.25 5.30
C LEU A 48 6.95 6.74 5.41
N ASP A 49 7.91 5.98 4.90
CA ASP A 49 9.31 6.44 4.85
C ASP A 49 9.46 7.68 3.95
N ASN A 50 8.65 7.79 2.89
CA ASN A 50 8.58 9.00 2.07
C ASN A 50 7.88 10.17 2.78
N VAL A 51 6.89 9.92 3.65
CA VAL A 51 6.33 10.95 4.56
C VAL A 51 7.41 11.49 5.48
N GLU A 52 8.19 10.61 6.11
CA GLU A 52 9.33 10.97 6.97
C GLU A 52 10.38 11.78 6.19
N THR A 53 10.68 11.37 4.96
CA THR A 53 11.61 12.07 4.06
C THR A 53 11.12 13.47 3.70
N CYS A 54 9.82 13.65 3.40
CA CYS A 54 9.23 14.97 3.18
C CYS A 54 9.37 15.87 4.43
N LYS A 55 9.21 15.31 5.63
CA LYS A 55 9.39 16.06 6.89
C LYS A 55 10.83 16.48 7.13
N ALA A 56 11.80 15.63 6.76
CA ALA A 56 13.22 15.88 6.95
C ALA A 56 13.84 16.81 5.88
N ALA A 57 13.15 17.03 4.77
CA ALA A 57 13.63 17.88 3.70
C ALA A 57 13.73 19.35 4.11
N ASP A 58 14.70 20.05 3.52
CA ASP A 58 14.98 21.46 3.71
C ASP A 58 14.91 22.27 2.41
N VAL A 59 14.96 21.58 1.26
CA VAL A 59 14.82 22.16 -0.08
C VAL A 59 13.39 22.04 -0.59
N LYS A 60 12.82 23.17 -1.01
CA LYS A 60 11.50 23.22 -1.67
C LYS A 60 11.57 22.64 -3.07
N GLN A 61 10.55 21.86 -3.44
CA GLN A 61 10.36 21.31 -4.77
C GLN A 61 9.16 21.99 -5.48
N PRO A 62 9.42 22.83 -6.51
CA PRO A 62 8.35 23.49 -7.24
C PRO A 62 7.55 22.56 -8.15
N LEU A 63 8.11 21.41 -8.57
CA LEU A 63 7.39 20.45 -9.40
C LEU A 63 6.28 19.75 -8.61
N GLY A 64 5.24 19.31 -9.31
CA GLY A 64 4.08 18.63 -8.75
C GLY A 64 3.90 17.23 -9.32
N LYS A 65 2.68 16.72 -9.17
CA LYS A 65 2.27 15.43 -9.71
C LYS A 65 2.31 15.44 -11.23
N THR A 66 2.44 14.26 -11.83
CA THR A 66 2.18 14.07 -13.26
C THR A 66 0.68 14.27 -13.54
N GLU A 67 0.29 14.46 -14.80
CA GLU A 67 -1.12 14.52 -15.19
C GLU A 67 -1.91 13.27 -14.73
N ALA A 68 -1.31 12.09 -14.93
CA ALA A 68 -1.88 10.83 -14.43
C ALA A 68 -1.96 10.80 -12.90
N GLY A 69 -0.96 11.33 -12.19
CA GLY A 69 -1.00 11.45 -10.73
C GLY A 69 -2.15 12.34 -10.26
N GLU A 70 -2.34 13.51 -10.86
CA GLU A 70 -3.47 14.40 -10.55
C GLU A 70 -4.82 13.70 -10.79
N GLU A 71 -4.97 12.97 -11.89
CA GLU A 71 -6.19 12.20 -12.19
C GLU A 71 -6.47 11.14 -11.12
N LEU A 72 -5.47 10.33 -10.76
CA LEU A 72 -5.61 9.27 -9.76
C LEU A 72 -5.96 9.80 -8.37
N PHE A 73 -5.35 10.92 -7.95
CA PHE A 73 -5.71 11.58 -6.70
C PHE A 73 -7.13 12.17 -6.75
N SER A 74 -7.54 12.78 -7.88
CA SER A 74 -8.90 13.26 -8.06
C SER A 74 -9.94 12.13 -8.01
N LEU A 75 -9.58 10.92 -8.44
CA LEU A 75 -10.43 9.73 -8.34
C LEU A 75 -10.39 9.07 -6.95
N GLY A 76 -9.43 9.46 -6.09
CA GLY A 76 -9.23 8.87 -4.76
C GLY A 76 -8.81 7.39 -4.79
N GLY A 77 -8.27 6.92 -5.92
CA GLY A 77 -7.85 5.53 -6.09
C GLY A 77 -7.39 5.17 -7.49
N PHE A 78 -6.94 3.92 -7.63
CA PHE A 78 -6.51 3.36 -8.90
C PHE A 78 -7.71 2.87 -9.74
N PRO A 79 -7.67 3.00 -11.07
CA PRO A 79 -8.71 2.47 -11.94
C PRO A 79 -8.87 0.94 -11.76
N PRO A 80 -10.06 0.38 -12.04
CA PRO A 80 -10.36 -1.05 -11.93
C PRO A 80 -9.71 -1.89 -13.04
N VAL A 81 -8.46 -1.62 -13.36
CA VAL A 81 -7.69 -2.30 -14.40
C VAL A 81 -6.45 -2.95 -13.77
N LYS A 82 -6.03 -4.08 -14.33
CA LYS A 82 -4.83 -4.78 -13.84
C LYS A 82 -3.60 -4.00 -14.28
N ILE A 83 -2.94 -3.35 -13.33
CA ILE A 83 -1.63 -2.73 -13.54
C ILE A 83 -0.61 -3.86 -13.50
N LYS A 84 0.12 -4.06 -14.60
CA LYS A 84 1.21 -5.03 -14.66
C LYS A 84 2.53 -4.29 -14.71
N LEU A 85 3.29 -4.40 -13.63
CA LEU A 85 4.69 -4.02 -13.64
C LEU A 85 5.52 -5.09 -14.38
N PRO A 86 6.71 -4.73 -14.89
CA PRO A 86 7.68 -5.71 -15.35
C PRO A 86 7.96 -6.78 -14.27
N ASP A 87 8.08 -8.05 -14.67
CA ASP A 87 8.19 -9.22 -13.76
C ASP A 87 9.31 -9.10 -12.67
N HIS A 88 10.33 -8.27 -12.88
CA HIS A 88 11.43 -8.07 -11.93
C HIS A 88 11.15 -7.01 -10.86
N LEU A 89 10.09 -6.23 -11.01
CA LEU A 89 9.68 -5.17 -10.08
C LEU A 89 8.53 -5.59 -9.16
N ASP A 90 7.99 -6.81 -9.34
CA ASP A 90 6.72 -7.24 -8.76
C ASP A 90 6.83 -8.65 -8.15
N LEU A 91 7.82 -8.81 -7.26
CA LEU A 91 8.22 -10.09 -6.66
C LEU A 91 8.02 -10.11 -5.13
N PRO A 92 6.79 -9.92 -4.63
CA PRO A 92 6.54 -10.08 -3.20
C PRO A 92 6.88 -11.49 -2.73
N SER A 93 7.33 -11.60 -1.49
CA SER A 93 7.71 -12.86 -0.90
C SER A 93 6.49 -13.73 -0.63
N ASN A 94 6.64 -15.04 -0.85
CA ASN A 94 5.67 -16.05 -0.40
C ASN A 94 6.19 -16.83 0.81
N SER A 95 7.24 -16.34 1.49
CA SER A 95 7.84 -16.98 2.66
C SER A 95 7.14 -16.62 3.96
N GLU A 96 6.60 -15.41 4.06
CA GLU A 96 6.06 -14.86 5.31
C GLU A 96 5.00 -15.76 5.95
N SER A 97 5.11 -15.92 7.26
CA SER A 97 4.13 -16.55 8.12
C SER A 97 2.97 -15.61 8.41
N LYS A 98 1.86 -16.16 8.92
CA LYS A 98 0.72 -15.34 9.35
C LYS A 98 1.15 -14.35 10.43
N GLU A 99 2.03 -14.80 11.33
CA GLU A 99 2.56 -14.00 12.43
C GLU A 99 3.41 -12.83 11.92
N GLU A 100 4.31 -13.06 10.96
CA GLU A 100 5.12 -12.00 10.32
C GLU A 100 4.23 -10.97 9.60
N LEU A 101 3.24 -11.42 8.84
CA LEU A 101 2.27 -10.54 8.18
C LEU A 101 1.42 -9.73 9.19
N THR A 102 1.04 -10.35 10.31
CA THR A 102 0.29 -9.67 11.39
C THR A 102 1.15 -8.57 12.00
N VAL A 103 2.41 -8.87 12.34
CA VAL A 103 3.37 -7.88 12.86
C VAL A 103 3.57 -6.73 11.87
N GLY A 104 3.67 -7.02 10.57
CA GLY A 104 3.81 -5.99 9.54
C GLY A 104 2.60 -5.04 9.47
N LEU A 105 1.37 -5.58 9.54
CA LEU A 105 0.16 -4.76 9.59
C LEU A 105 0.06 -3.93 10.87
N ASP A 106 0.45 -4.49 12.02
CA ASP A 106 0.48 -3.77 13.31
C ASP A 106 1.49 -2.62 13.28
N GLN A 107 2.68 -2.85 12.72
CA GLN A 107 3.71 -1.81 12.54
C GLN A 107 3.24 -0.69 11.62
N LEU A 108 2.66 -1.04 10.47
CA LEU A 108 2.07 -0.08 9.54
C LEU A 108 1.03 0.78 10.25
N GLN A 109 0.10 0.13 10.95
CA GLN A 109 -0.98 0.81 11.67
C GLN A 109 -0.45 1.74 12.75
N GLN A 110 0.54 1.30 13.53
CA GLN A 110 1.17 2.14 14.55
C GLN A 110 1.79 3.40 13.92
N LYS A 111 2.58 3.24 12.87
CA LYS A 111 3.19 4.38 12.15
C LYS A 111 2.13 5.32 11.57
N MET A 112 1.02 4.79 11.06
CA MET A 112 -0.08 5.63 10.56
C MET A 112 -0.69 6.48 11.68
N MET A 113 -0.97 5.90 12.84
CA MET A 113 -1.48 6.64 14.00
C MET A 113 -0.49 7.72 14.48
N GLU A 114 0.81 7.45 14.43
CA GLU A 114 1.84 8.44 14.78
C GLU A 114 1.88 9.64 13.83
N TRP A 115 1.41 9.47 12.59
CA TRP A 115 1.41 10.50 11.55
C TRP A 115 0.08 11.21 11.37
N GLU A 116 -1.04 10.58 11.73
CA GLU A 116 -2.41 11.04 11.47
C GLU A 116 -2.63 12.52 11.83
N ASP A 117 -2.22 12.93 13.04
CA ASP A 117 -2.43 14.29 13.56
C ASP A 117 -1.37 15.32 13.10
N LYS A 118 -0.24 14.87 12.54
CA LYS A 118 0.92 15.75 12.28
C LYS A 118 1.32 15.85 10.82
N VAL A 119 0.83 14.99 9.94
CA VAL A 119 1.24 15.00 8.53
C VAL A 119 0.87 16.32 7.83
N ASP A 120 -0.22 16.99 8.22
CA ASP A 120 -0.59 18.32 7.70
C ASP A 120 0.31 19.45 8.21
N THR A 121 1.17 19.18 9.19
CA THR A 121 2.16 20.15 9.68
C THR A 121 3.45 20.15 8.86
N VAL A 122 3.61 19.18 7.95
CA VAL A 122 4.74 19.14 7.02
C VAL A 122 4.55 20.23 5.96
N ASN A 123 5.63 20.92 5.60
CA ASN A 123 5.57 21.93 4.56
C ASN A 123 5.17 21.28 3.22
N PRO A 124 4.08 21.71 2.56
CA PRO A 124 3.59 21.08 1.33
C PRO A 124 4.53 21.27 0.13
N ASP A 125 5.52 22.18 0.22
CA ASP A 125 6.56 22.33 -0.81
C ASP A 125 7.70 21.32 -0.66
N TYR A 126 7.75 20.55 0.44
CA TYR A 126 8.71 19.47 0.62
C TYR A 126 8.13 18.17 0.07
N LYS A 127 8.76 17.67 -0.98
CA LYS A 127 8.22 16.59 -1.81
C LYS A 127 9.28 15.58 -2.17
N VAL A 128 8.85 14.32 -2.32
CA VAL A 128 9.66 13.22 -2.84
C VAL A 128 9.01 12.69 -4.12
N VAL A 129 9.84 12.32 -5.10
CA VAL A 129 9.36 11.86 -6.40
C VAL A 129 8.88 10.41 -6.34
N HIS A 130 7.67 10.17 -6.82
CA HIS A 130 7.12 8.87 -7.13
C HIS A 130 7.21 8.64 -8.65
N ASN A 131 7.68 7.46 -9.07
CA ASN A 131 7.90 7.14 -10.49
C ASN A 131 6.65 7.28 -11.39
N GLY A 132 5.48 6.84 -10.93
CA GLY A 132 4.19 7.06 -11.62
C GLY A 132 3.50 8.41 -11.35
N PHE A 133 3.44 8.83 -10.09
CA PHE A 133 2.62 9.99 -9.68
C PHE A 133 3.33 11.34 -9.77
N GLY A 134 4.65 11.40 -9.94
CA GLY A 134 5.41 12.65 -9.91
C GLY A 134 5.79 13.08 -8.50
N TRP A 135 5.93 14.38 -8.25
CA TRP A 135 6.36 14.87 -6.94
C TRP A 135 5.20 14.96 -5.96
N LEU A 136 5.32 14.22 -4.86
CA LEU A 136 4.30 14.11 -3.82
C LEU A 136 4.79 14.72 -2.50
N ASN A 137 3.92 15.47 -1.85
CA ASN A 137 4.13 15.96 -0.49
C ASN A 137 3.78 14.87 0.55
N ALA A 138 4.03 15.17 1.83
CA ALA A 138 3.78 14.25 2.94
C ALA A 138 2.32 13.78 3.04
N ARG A 139 1.34 14.69 2.87
CA ARG A 139 -0.09 14.34 2.90
C ARG A 139 -0.44 13.41 1.74
N GLU A 140 0.04 13.71 0.54
CA GLU A 140 -0.20 12.88 -0.65
C GLU A 140 0.42 11.48 -0.51
N TRP A 141 1.63 11.35 0.00
CA TRP A 141 2.24 10.04 0.31
C TRP A 141 1.44 9.26 1.35
N PHE A 142 0.93 9.93 2.38
CA PHE A 142 0.10 9.30 3.40
C PHE A 142 -1.23 8.81 2.83
N ASP A 143 -1.90 9.62 2.01
CA ASP A 143 -3.19 9.27 1.39
C ASP A 143 -3.06 8.10 0.39
N LEU A 144 -1.88 7.92 -0.23
CA LEU A 144 -1.60 6.76 -1.10
C LEU A 144 -1.74 5.42 -0.37
N ILE A 145 -1.53 5.36 0.95
CA ILE A 145 -1.69 4.12 1.73
C ILE A 145 -3.13 3.62 1.62
N GLY A 146 -4.11 4.49 1.86
CA GLY A 146 -5.51 4.17 1.70
C GLY A 146 -5.87 3.79 0.27
N MET A 147 -5.37 4.55 -0.71
CA MET A 147 -5.60 4.26 -2.14
C MET A 147 -5.07 2.88 -2.53
N HIS A 148 -3.91 2.51 -2.02
CA HIS A 148 -3.25 1.23 -2.25
C HIS A 148 -4.06 0.07 -1.67
N PHE A 149 -4.45 0.14 -0.41
CA PHE A 149 -5.26 -0.91 0.23
C PHE A 149 -6.63 -1.08 -0.45
N ARG A 150 -7.27 0.01 -0.88
CA ARG A 150 -8.53 -0.04 -1.64
C ARG A 150 -8.36 -0.69 -3.00
N HIS A 151 -7.24 -0.45 -3.69
CA HIS A 151 -6.95 -1.03 -4.99
C HIS A 151 -6.92 -2.57 -4.92
N HIS A 152 -6.29 -3.12 -3.88
CA HIS A 152 -6.11 -4.57 -3.73
C HIS A 152 -7.33 -5.33 -3.21
N LEU A 153 -8.42 -4.67 -2.82
CA LEU A 153 -9.66 -5.37 -2.42
C LEU A 153 -10.16 -6.31 -3.51
N ARG A 154 -10.15 -5.87 -4.78
CA ARG A 154 -10.56 -6.74 -5.89
C ARG A 154 -9.60 -7.91 -6.11
N GLN A 155 -8.29 -7.68 -5.92
CA GLN A 155 -7.32 -8.76 -6.06
C GLN A 155 -7.49 -9.79 -4.94
N LYS A 156 -7.73 -9.34 -3.71
CA LYS A 156 -8.05 -10.20 -2.57
C LYS A 156 -9.25 -11.08 -2.88
N ASP A 157 -10.37 -10.47 -3.31
CA ASP A 157 -11.59 -11.20 -3.68
C ASP A 157 -11.31 -12.26 -4.78
N GLU A 158 -10.55 -11.92 -5.81
CA GLU A 158 -10.16 -12.86 -6.88
C GLU A 158 -9.31 -14.03 -6.36
N LEU A 159 -8.43 -13.79 -5.39
CA LEU A 159 -7.57 -14.81 -4.79
C LEU A 159 -8.34 -15.71 -3.81
N GLU A 160 -9.26 -15.15 -3.03
CA GLU A 160 -10.17 -15.87 -2.15
C GLU A 160 -11.08 -16.82 -2.95
N GLN A 161 -11.64 -16.35 -4.07
CA GLN A 161 -12.44 -17.20 -4.96
C GLN A 161 -11.65 -18.41 -5.50
N ARG A 162 -10.35 -18.26 -5.77
CA ARG A 162 -9.48 -19.36 -6.22
C ARG A 162 -9.25 -20.41 -5.12
N LEU A 163 -9.41 -20.02 -3.85
CA LEU A 163 -9.34 -20.90 -2.69
C LEU A 163 -10.69 -21.49 -2.28
N GLY A 164 -11.78 -21.05 -2.93
CA GLY A 164 -13.16 -21.42 -2.57
C GLY A 164 -13.64 -20.78 -1.27
N LEU A 165 -13.12 -19.60 -0.94
CA LEU A 165 -13.55 -18.75 0.19
C LEU A 165 -14.63 -17.75 -0.22
#